data_AF-A0A7S2DLT8-F1
#
_entry.id   AF-A0A7S2DLT8-F1
#
_cell.length_a   1.000
_cell.length_b   1.000
_cell.length_c   1.000
_cell.angle_alpha   90.00
_cell.angle_beta   90.00
_cell.angle_gamma   90.00
#
_symmetry.space_group_name_H-M   'P 1'
#
loop_
_entity.id
_entity.type
_entity.pdbx_description
1 polymer ?
#
loop_
_entity_poly.entity_id
_entity_poly.type
_entity_poly.pdbx_seq_one_letter_code
_entity_poly.pdbx_strand_id
1 'polypeptide(L)'
;RVEGAHVSGSMFVNLASEYCKAINGSAVPTIQSAWTSVVQHQLRLCLKDAVQVYRSQMNDRAMQHLPMNEEQLHETHKAAKAEALKLFLAPKFDGNDPKFKEYRTELASRVRQLYEHVKAEN
;
A
#
# COMPACT_ATOMS: atom_id res chain seq x y z
N ARG A 1 20.62 -4.89 -10.99
CA ARG A 1 19.45 -5.79 -11.04
C ARG A 1 19.74 -6.92 -10.07
N VAL A 2 18.94 -7.07 -9.02
CA VAL A 2 18.96 -8.28 -8.17
C VAL A 2 17.76 -9.10 -8.65
N GLU A 3 18.01 -10.31 -9.15
CA GLU A 3 16.99 -11.24 -9.71
C GLU A 3 15.93 -10.62 -10.65
N GLY A 4 16.33 -9.71 -11.56
CA GLY A 4 15.42 -9.18 -12.58
C GLY A 4 14.50 -8.03 -12.14
N ALA A 5 14.34 -7.77 -10.83
CA ALA A 5 13.54 -6.66 -10.31
C ALA A 5 14.28 -5.30 -10.39
N HIS A 6 13.52 -4.23 -10.65
CA HIS A 6 14.01 -2.86 -10.63
C HIS A 6 14.19 -2.41 -9.17
N VAL A 7 15.43 -2.18 -8.76
CA VAL A 7 15.78 -1.72 -7.41
C VAL A 7 15.87 -0.20 -7.41
N SER A 8 15.08 0.49 -6.58
CA SER A 8 15.28 1.92 -6.34
C SER A 8 16.45 2.17 -5.38
N GLY A 9 17.05 3.36 -5.41
CA GLY A 9 18.17 3.71 -4.51
C GLY A 9 17.82 3.54 -3.02
N SER A 10 16.59 3.85 -2.62
CA SER A 10 16.12 3.66 -1.24
C SER A 10 15.97 2.18 -0.85
N MET A 11 15.55 1.31 -1.78
CA MET A 11 15.48 -0.12 -1.53
C MET A 11 16.87 -0.75 -1.36
N PHE A 12 17.88 -0.25 -2.07
CA PHE A 12 19.26 -0.72 -1.92
C PHE A 12 19.84 -0.38 -0.55
N VAL A 13 19.59 0.84 -0.05
CA VAL A 13 20.02 1.25 1.30
C VAL A 13 19.35 0.39 2.37
N ASN A 14 18.05 0.11 2.22
CA ASN A 14 17.34 -0.79 3.13
C ASN A 14 17.90 -2.21 3.10
N LEU A 15 18.26 -2.73 1.92
CA LEU A 15 18.89 -4.05 1.79
C LEU A 15 20.24 -4.11 2.52
N ALA A 16 21.09 -3.08 2.35
CA ALA A 16 22.37 -3.00 3.05
C ALA A 16 22.19 -2.94 4.58
N SER A 17 21.20 -2.16 5.06
CA SER A 17 20.86 -2.09 6.48
C SER A 17 20.39 -3.45 7.03
N GLU A 18 19.50 -4.14 6.33
CA GLU A 18 19.02 -5.47 6.76
C GLU A 18 20.14 -6.51 6.75
N TYR A 19 21.07 -6.43 5.79
CA TYR A 19 22.26 -7.28 5.77
C TYR A 19 23.17 -7.04 6.98
N CYS A 20 23.46 -5.78 7.32
CA CYS A 20 24.27 -5.43 8.51
C CYS A 20 23.62 -5.90 9.81
N LYS A 21 22.30 -5.73 9.97
CA LYS A 21 21.58 -6.18 11.18
C LYS A 21 21.69 -7.69 11.37
N ALA A 22 21.66 -8.45 10.28
CA ALA A 22 21.66 -9.89 10.37
C ALA A 22 23.06 -10.47 10.63
N ILE A 23 24.11 -9.88 10.06
CA ILE A 23 25.50 -10.16 10.46
C ILE A 23 25.68 -9.96 11.97
N ASN A 24 25.15 -8.85 12.51
CA ASN A 24 25.21 -8.55 13.94
C ASN A 24 24.35 -9.51 14.80
N GLY A 25 23.42 -10.26 14.19
CA GLY A 25 22.51 -11.18 14.85
C GLY A 25 22.96 -12.66 14.84
N SER A 26 24.18 -12.96 14.39
CA SER A 26 24.69 -14.34 14.23
C SER A 26 23.86 -15.23 13.28
N ALA A 27 23.06 -14.61 12.40
CA ALA A 27 22.30 -15.30 11.38
C ALA A 27 22.80 -14.84 10.01
N VAL A 28 23.03 -15.76 9.08
CA VAL A 28 23.33 -15.42 7.68
C VAL A 28 22.02 -15.49 6.89
N PRO A 29 21.23 -14.41 6.77
CA PRO A 29 20.17 -14.38 5.80
C PRO A 29 20.83 -14.39 4.43
N THR A 30 20.38 -15.32 3.59
CA THR A 30 20.68 -15.25 2.16
C THR A 30 20.14 -13.92 1.64
N ILE A 31 20.82 -13.31 0.65
CA ILE A 31 20.41 -12.04 0.01
C ILE A 31 18.91 -12.04 -0.34
N GLN A 32 18.37 -13.21 -0.70
CA GLN A 32 16.95 -13.41 -1.00
C GLN A 32 16.00 -13.13 0.16
N SER A 33 16.35 -13.57 1.37
CA SER A 33 15.52 -13.37 2.56
C SER A 33 15.51 -11.90 3.02
N ALA A 34 16.66 -11.22 2.95
CA ALA A 34 16.75 -9.78 3.19
C ALA A 34 15.94 -8.99 2.15
N TRP A 35 16.05 -9.36 0.86
CA TRP A 35 15.26 -8.74 -0.21
C TRP A 35 13.75 -8.92 -0.02
N THR A 36 13.32 -10.13 0.31
CA THR A 36 11.90 -10.43 0.58
C THR A 36 11.36 -9.59 1.74
N SER A 37 12.16 -9.43 2.81
CA SER A 37 11.81 -8.57 3.95
C SER A 37 11.65 -7.11 3.54
N VAL A 38 12.58 -6.57 2.73
CA VAL A 38 12.52 -5.19 2.22
C VAL A 38 11.29 -4.96 1.35
N VAL A 39 10.97 -5.89 0.43
CA VAL A 39 9.78 -5.79 -0.42
C VAL A 39 8.51 -5.82 0.43
N GLN A 40 8.39 -6.75 1.39
CA GLN A 40 7.24 -6.81 2.28
C GLN A 40 7.12 -5.57 3.18
N HIS A 41 8.24 -5.00 3.63
CA HIS A 41 8.23 -3.75 4.38
C HIS A 41 7.70 -2.60 3.52
N GLN A 42 8.21 -2.46 2.28
CA GLN A 42 7.75 -1.43 1.36
C GLN A 42 6.27 -1.59 0.99
N LEU A 43 5.80 -2.82 0.78
CA LEU A 43 4.38 -3.12 0.52
C LEU A 43 3.48 -2.66 1.67
N ARG A 44 3.89 -2.89 2.93
CA ARG A 44 3.15 -2.42 4.10
C ARG A 44 3.07 -0.89 4.16
N LEU A 45 4.17 -0.20 3.86
CA LEU A 45 4.18 1.26 3.80
C LEU A 45 3.24 1.76 2.71
N CYS A 46 3.33 1.21 1.50
CA CYS A 46 2.45 1.60 0.38
C CYS A 46 0.98 1.31 0.67
N LEU A 47 0.65 0.20 1.33
CA LEU A 47 -0.73 -0.09 1.78
C LEU A 47 -1.20 0.99 2.77
N LYS A 48 -0.39 1.30 3.78
CA LYS A 48 -0.72 2.30 4.80
C LYS A 48 -0.98 3.67 4.16
N ASP A 49 -0.09 4.10 3.28
CA ASP A 49 -0.19 5.40 2.62
C ASP A 49 -1.42 5.46 1.69
N ALA A 50 -1.68 4.40 0.92
CA ALA A 50 -2.86 4.31 0.05
C ALA A 50 -4.17 4.39 0.85
N VAL A 51 -4.26 3.67 1.97
CA VAL A 51 -5.44 3.73 2.86
C VAL A 51 -5.59 5.12 3.48
N GLN A 52 -4.48 5.75 3.89
CA GLN A 52 -4.51 7.09 4.47
C GLN A 52 -4.99 8.14 3.46
N VAL A 53 -4.50 8.08 2.22
CA VAL A 53 -4.96 8.98 1.14
C VAL A 53 -6.44 8.77 0.84
N TYR A 54 -6.90 7.53 0.77
CA TYR A 54 -8.32 7.24 0.59
C TYR A 54 -9.16 7.84 1.73
N ARG A 55 -8.75 7.63 2.99
CA ARG A 55 -9.44 8.16 4.18
C ARG A 55 -9.52 9.68 4.17
N SER A 56 -8.39 10.36 3.90
CA SER A 56 -8.38 11.83 3.82
C SER A 56 -9.32 12.33 2.74
N GLN A 57 -9.28 11.77 1.52
CA GLN A 57 -10.17 12.21 0.46
C GLN A 57 -11.65 11.98 0.78
N MET A 58 -11.99 10.83 1.36
CA MET A 58 -13.38 10.57 1.78
C MET A 58 -13.80 11.48 2.92
N ASN A 59 -12.92 11.78 3.87
CA ASN A 59 -13.22 12.69 4.97
C ASN A 59 -13.47 14.12 4.46
N ASP A 60 -12.58 14.63 3.62
CA ASP A 60 -12.59 16.01 3.17
C ASP A 60 -13.70 16.27 2.14
N ARG A 61 -14.04 15.26 1.31
CA ARG A 61 -15.01 15.43 0.23
C ARG A 61 -16.38 14.83 0.51
N ALA A 62 -16.49 13.83 1.38
CA ALA A 62 -17.76 13.21 1.74
C ALA A 62 -18.17 13.51 3.19
N MET A 63 -17.36 13.13 4.19
CA MET A 63 -17.79 13.19 5.61
C MET A 63 -18.14 14.61 6.08
N GLN A 64 -17.44 15.64 5.60
CA GLN A 64 -17.75 17.04 5.94
C GLN A 64 -19.02 17.58 5.27
N HIS A 65 -19.58 16.86 4.29
CA HIS A 65 -20.70 17.28 3.45
C HIS A 65 -21.90 16.32 3.54
N LEU A 66 -21.92 15.42 4.53
CA LEU A 66 -23.06 14.54 4.76
C LEU A 66 -24.27 15.33 5.31
N PRO A 67 -25.51 14.98 4.95
CA PRO A 67 -25.87 13.95 3.95
C PRO A 67 -25.70 14.47 2.52
N MET A 68 -25.20 13.63 1.62
CA MET A 68 -25.04 13.90 0.19
C MET A 68 -25.74 12.88 -0.70
N ASN A 69 -25.91 13.22 -1.98
CA ASN A 69 -26.50 12.32 -2.96
C ASN A 69 -25.64 11.06 -3.12
N GLU A 70 -26.27 9.87 -3.21
CA GLU A 70 -25.58 8.59 -3.40
C GLU A 70 -24.68 8.59 -4.65
N GLU A 71 -25.10 9.26 -5.74
CA GLU A 71 -24.28 9.38 -6.95
C GLU A 71 -23.00 10.20 -6.69
N GLN A 72 -23.10 11.30 -5.92
CA GLN A 72 -21.96 12.14 -5.57
C GLN A 72 -21.00 11.42 -4.62
N LEU A 73 -21.55 10.66 -3.66
CA LEU A 73 -20.77 9.82 -2.76
C LEU A 73 -20.03 8.72 -3.53
N HIS A 74 -20.69 8.09 -4.51
CA HIS A 74 -20.10 7.05 -5.34
C HIS A 74 -18.96 7.59 -6.23
N GLU A 75 -19.15 8.76 -6.86
CA GLU A 75 -18.09 9.38 -7.66
C GLU A 75 -16.90 9.82 -6.80
N THR A 76 -17.16 10.33 -5.59
CA THR A 76 -16.10 10.66 -4.61
C THR A 76 -15.32 9.41 -4.22
N HIS A 77 -16.01 8.31 -3.93
CA HIS A 77 -15.38 7.01 -3.66
C HIS A 77 -14.50 6.53 -4.81
N LYS A 78 -15.02 6.60 -6.05
CA LYS A 78 -14.31 6.17 -7.24
C LYS A 78 -13.03 6.98 -7.47
N ALA A 79 -13.10 8.31 -7.30
CA ALA A 79 -11.94 9.20 -7.40
C ALA A 79 -10.90 8.90 -6.31
N ALA A 80 -11.33 8.79 -5.04
CA ALA A 80 -10.45 8.49 -3.91
C ALA A 80 -9.76 7.12 -4.06
N LYS A 81 -10.52 6.11 -4.51
CA LYS A 81 -10.01 4.77 -4.77
C LYS A 81 -8.98 4.75 -5.91
N ALA A 82 -9.22 5.51 -6.98
CA ALA A 82 -8.29 5.61 -8.10
C ALA A 82 -6.94 6.19 -7.66
N GLU A 83 -6.93 7.26 -6.85
CA GLU A 83 -5.69 7.86 -6.36
C GLU A 83 -4.95 6.94 -5.38
N ALA A 84 -5.68 6.28 -4.48
CA ALA A 84 -5.11 5.29 -3.57
C ALA A 84 -4.45 4.12 -4.32
N LEU A 85 -5.10 3.61 -5.38
CA LEU A 85 -4.54 2.57 -6.23
C LEU A 85 -3.31 3.04 -7.00
N LYS A 86 -3.34 4.27 -7.53
CA LYS A 86 -2.20 4.86 -8.22
C LYS A 86 -0.97 4.95 -7.32
N LEU A 87 -1.14 5.36 -6.06
CA LEU A 87 -0.06 5.41 -5.08
C LEU A 87 0.46 4.00 -4.75
N PHE A 88 -0.44 3.05 -4.50
CA PHE A 88 -0.07 1.66 -4.20
C PHE A 88 0.71 0.98 -5.35
N LEU A 89 0.37 1.29 -6.61
CA LEU A 89 1.00 0.72 -7.79
C LEU A 89 2.27 1.48 -8.25
N ALA A 90 2.53 2.68 -7.73
CA ALA A 90 3.65 3.53 -8.14
C ALA A 90 5.04 2.85 -8.02
N PRO A 91 5.33 2.03 -6.99
CA PRO A 91 6.64 1.37 -6.87
C PRO A 91 6.88 0.24 -7.89
N LYS A 92 5.90 -0.09 -8.74
CA LYS A 92 6.00 -1.12 -9.80
C LYS A 92 6.53 -2.47 -9.28
N PHE A 93 5.94 -2.95 -8.18
CA PHE A 93 6.21 -4.29 -7.67
C PHE A 93 5.87 -5.38 -8.71
N ASP A 94 6.45 -6.58 -8.52
CA ASP A 94 6.09 -7.73 -9.32
C ASP A 94 4.63 -8.14 -9.06
N GLY A 95 3.80 -8.06 -10.11
CA GLY A 95 2.38 -8.42 -10.05
C GLY A 95 2.14 -9.91 -9.78
N ASN A 96 3.13 -10.77 -10.02
CA ASN A 96 3.05 -12.20 -9.74
C ASN A 96 3.40 -12.56 -8.30
N ASP A 97 4.00 -11.65 -7.54
CA ASP A 97 4.37 -11.86 -6.14
C ASP A 97 3.10 -12.15 -5.30
N PRO A 98 3.04 -13.30 -4.58
CA PRO A 98 1.91 -13.66 -3.74
C PRO A 98 1.59 -12.61 -2.67
N LYS A 99 2.61 -12.01 -2.04
CA LYS A 99 2.44 -10.96 -1.04
C LYS A 99 1.85 -9.71 -1.66
N PHE A 100 2.32 -9.32 -2.85
CA PHE A 100 1.73 -8.18 -3.55
C PHE A 100 0.22 -8.39 -3.81
N LYS A 101 -0.19 -9.59 -4.24
CA LYS A 101 -1.61 -9.94 -4.44
C LYS A 101 -2.41 -9.92 -3.13
N GLU A 102 -1.84 -10.42 -2.02
CA GLU A 102 -2.43 -10.33 -0.68
C GLU A 102 -2.67 -8.87 -0.28
N TYR A 103 -1.64 -8.02 -0.30
CA TYR A 103 -1.74 -6.60 0.07
C TYR A 103 -2.70 -5.81 -0.83
N ARG A 104 -2.77 -6.13 -2.13
CA ARG A 104 -3.73 -5.54 -3.05
C ARG A 104 -5.18 -5.90 -2.69
N THR A 105 -5.41 -7.15 -2.31
CA THR A 105 -6.72 -7.63 -1.86
C THR A 105 -7.10 -6.98 -0.53
N GLU A 106 -6.13 -6.84 0.38
CA GLU A 106 -6.31 -6.14 1.65
C GLU A 106 -6.68 -4.66 1.45
N LEU A 107 -6.00 -3.96 0.54
CA LEU A 107 -6.35 -2.57 0.18
C LEU A 107 -7.81 -2.48 -0.30
N ALA A 108 -8.23 -3.38 -1.19
CA ALA A 108 -9.60 -3.41 -1.70
C ALA A 108 -10.63 -3.67 -0.59
N SER A 109 -10.31 -4.55 0.37
CA SER A 109 -11.17 -4.82 1.53
C SER A 109 -11.29 -3.60 2.43
N ARG A 110 -10.16 -2.97 2.80
CA ARG A 110 -10.15 -1.77 3.66
C ARG A 110 -10.90 -0.60 3.04
N VAL A 111 -10.71 -0.36 1.74
CA VAL A 111 -11.42 0.69 0.99
C VAL A 111 -12.94 0.42 0.99
N ARG A 112 -13.35 -0.83 0.80
CA ARG A 112 -14.77 -1.21 0.84
C ARG A 112 -15.37 -0.98 2.22
N GLN A 113 -14.72 -1.48 3.28
CA GLN A 113 -15.19 -1.27 4.66
C GLN A 113 -15.37 0.20 5.00
N LEU A 114 -14.42 1.05 4.57
CA LEU A 114 -14.53 2.49 4.78
C LEU A 114 -15.66 3.13 3.99
N TYR A 115 -15.90 2.68 2.76
CA TYR A 115 -17.03 3.16 1.97
C TYR A 115 -18.37 2.82 2.61
N GLU A 116 -18.55 1.57 3.07
CA GLU A 116 -19.79 1.14 3.75
C GLU A 116 -20.01 1.93 5.04
N HIS A 117 -18.95 2.24 5.79
CA HIS A 117 -19.04 3.08 6.98
C HIS A 117 -19.54 4.49 6.64
N VAL A 118 -18.92 5.15 5.66
CA VAL A 118 -19.35 6.49 5.22
C VAL A 118 -20.78 6.46 4.67
N LYS A 119 -21.16 5.39 3.96
CA LYS A 119 -22.53 5.20 3.46
C LYS A 119 -23.55 5.03 4.59
N ALA A 120 -23.19 4.35 5.68
CA ALA A 120 -24.06 4.19 6.84
C ALA A 120 -24.22 5.48 7.66
N GLU A 121 -23.25 6.39 7.58
CA GLU A 121 -23.28 7.71 8.23
C GLU A 121 -23.90 8.82 7.36
N ASN A 122 -24.10 8.55 6.06
CA ASN A 122 -24.74 9.45 5.08
C ASN A 122 -26.26 9.39 5.19
#